data_AF-A0A5U2F6E0-F1
#
_entry.id   AF-A0A5U2F6E0-F1
#
_cell.length_a   1.000
_cell.length_b   1.000
_cell.length_c   1.000
_cell.angle_alpha   90.00
_cell.angle_beta   90.00
_cell.angle_gamma   90.00
#
_symmetry.space_group_name_H-M   'P 1'
#
loop_
_entity.id
_entity.type
_entity.pdbx_description
1 polymer ?
#
loop_
_entity_poly.entity_id
_entity_poly.type
_entity_poly.pdbx_seq_one_letter_code
_entity_poly.pdbx_strand_id
1 'polypeptide(L)'
;DAKAENDTLRDDVAAGRRRLLINATCPAMPAGQSTATARVDNAARPGLADAAQRDYFTLRERVMTMQKQLEGAQEYIRNLYITGQHHQPEADHGKN
;
A
#
# COMPACT_ATOMS: atom_id res chain seq x y z
N ASP A 1 8.73 3.19 10.38
CA ASP A 1 7.42 3.79 10.05
C ASP A 1 7.09 3.44 8.62
N ALA A 2 5.85 3.03 8.32
CA ALA A 2 5.47 2.54 7.00
C ALA A 2 5.62 3.62 5.91
N LYS A 3 5.39 4.90 6.25
CA LYS A 3 5.60 6.02 5.32
C LYS A 3 7.07 6.16 4.95
N ALA A 4 7.97 6.12 5.93
CA ALA A 4 9.41 6.22 5.68
C ALA A 4 9.94 5.08 4.77
N GLU A 5 9.40 3.87 4.94
CA GLU A 5 9.73 2.74 4.04
C GLU A 5 9.24 3.00 2.61
N ASN A 6 8.02 3.55 2.46
CA ASN A 6 7.47 3.92 1.17
C ASN A 6 8.28 5.00 0.45
N ASP A 7 8.69 6.03 1.19
CA ASP A 7 9.53 7.11 0.68
C ASP A 7 10.90 6.57 0.22
N THR A 8 11.51 5.69 1.02
CA THR A 8 12.77 5.03 0.64
C THR A 8 12.62 4.22 -0.66
N LEU A 9 11.52 3.48 -0.81
CA LEU A 9 11.25 2.71 -2.02
C LEU A 9 10.99 3.62 -3.23
N ARG A 10 10.31 4.75 -3.02
CA ARG A 10 10.08 5.75 -4.06
C ARG A 10 11.39 6.33 -4.56
N ASP A 11 12.31 6.66 -3.66
CA ASP A 11 13.63 7.20 -3.99
C ASP A 11 14.51 6.15 -4.68
N ASP A 12 14.47 4.89 -4.24
CA ASP A 12 15.18 3.79 -4.87
C ASP A 12 14.70 3.55 -6.31
N VAL A 13 13.39 3.65 -6.56
CA VAL A 13 12.82 3.50 -7.91
C VAL A 13 13.15 4.72 -8.77
N ALA A 14 13.06 5.95 -8.23
CA ALA A 14 13.43 7.17 -8.95
C ALA A 14 14.92 7.20 -9.33
N ALA A 15 15.80 6.68 -8.46
CA ALA A 15 17.22 6.56 -8.72
C ALA A 15 17.60 5.34 -9.60
N GLY A 16 16.62 4.52 -10.01
CA GLY A 16 16.84 3.31 -10.81
C GLY A 16 17.55 2.17 -10.07
N ARG A 17 17.70 2.26 -8.73
CA ARG A 17 18.24 1.18 -7.88
C ARG A 17 17.26 0.01 -7.75
N ARG A 18 15.96 0.30 -7.85
CA ARG A 18 14.87 -0.69 -7.89
C ARG A 18 13.93 -0.41 -9.06
N ARG A 19 13.08 -1.38 -9.40
CA ARG A 19 12.05 -1.27 -10.44
C ARG A 19 10.73 -1.79 -9.90
N LEU A 20 9.63 -1.11 -10.25
CA LEU A 20 8.30 -1.66 -10.10
C LEU A 20 8.03 -2.65 -11.23
N LEU A 21 7.49 -3.81 -10.87
CA LEU A 21 7.16 -4.89 -11.80
C LEU A 21 5.66 -5.18 -11.72
N ILE A 22 5.05 -5.44 -12.87
CA ILE A 22 3.71 -6.00 -12.93
C ILE A 22 3.83 -7.51 -13.03
N ASN A 23 2.96 -8.22 -12.32
CA ASN A 23 2.81 -9.65 -12.55
C ASN A 23 1.93 -9.85 -13.78
N ALA A 24 2.56 -10.12 -14.92
CA ALA A 24 1.88 -10.27 -16.20
C ALA A 24 2.04 -11.70 -16.74
N THR A 25 0.93 -12.27 -17.23
CA THR A 25 0.96 -13.49 -18.03
C THR A 25 1.02 -13.10 -19.50
N CYS A 26 2.18 -13.30 -20.12
CA CYS A 26 2.32 -13.06 -21.55
C CYS A 26 1.99 -14.35 -22.32
N PRO A 27 1.06 -14.34 -23.28
CA PRO A 27 0.85 -15.49 -24.15
C PRO A 27 2.14 -15.77 -24.94
N ALA A 28 2.44 -17.05 -25.16
CA ALA A 28 3.57 -17.43 -25.99
C ALA A 28 3.34 -16.89 -27.41
N MET A 29 4.37 -16.29 -28.00
CA MET A 29 4.32 -15.97 -29.43
C MET A 29 4.23 -17.27 -30.24
N PRO A 30 3.35 -17.37 -31.25
CA PRO A 30 3.26 -18.55 -32.10
C PRO A 30 4.61 -18.85 -32.78
N ALA A 31 5.09 -20.08 -32.65
CA ALA A 31 6.31 -20.53 -33.32
C ALA A 31 6.14 -20.34 -34.84
N GLY A 32 7.09 -19.63 -35.48
CA GLY A 32 7.08 -19.35 -36.92
C GLY A 32 6.47 -18.01 -37.36
N GLN A 33 5.84 -17.23 -36.47
CA GLN A 33 5.38 -15.86 -36.80
C GLN A 33 6.38 -14.75 -36.45
N SER A 34 7.47 -15.09 -35.76
CA SER A 34 8.59 -14.15 -35.57
C SER A 34 9.46 -14.15 -36.82
N THR A 35 9.02 -13.43 -37.85
CA THR A 35 9.75 -13.27 -39.13
C THR A 35 10.75 -12.11 -39.10
N ALA A 36 10.77 -11.32 -38.03
CA ALA A 36 11.70 -10.21 -37.88
C ALA A 36 13.01 -10.67 -37.24
N THR A 37 14.14 -10.43 -37.92
CA THR A 37 15.47 -10.46 -37.29
C THR A 37 15.45 -9.63 -36.01
N ALA A 38 15.90 -10.20 -34.90
CA ALA A 38 16.05 -9.44 -33.65
C ALA A 38 16.92 -8.21 -33.92
N ARG A 39 16.32 -7.02 -33.86
CA ARG A 39 17.01 -5.74 -33.94
C ARG A 39 16.91 -5.11 -32.56
N VAL A 40 18.05 -4.72 -32.01
CA VAL A 40 18.10 -3.94 -30.79
C VAL A 40 17.98 -2.49 -31.22
N ASP A 41 16.84 -1.84 -30.94
CA ASP A 41 16.74 -0.40 -31.08
C ASP A 41 17.44 0.29 -29.88
N ASN A 42 17.72 1.59 -30.03
CA ASN A 42 18.22 2.41 -28.92
C ASN A 42 17.06 3.17 -28.24
N ALA A 43 15.95 2.48 -27.94
CA ALA A 43 14.87 3.06 -27.16
C ALA A 43 15.19 3.03 -25.66
N ALA A 44 14.46 3.87 -24.92
CA ALA A 44 14.42 3.75 -23.47
C ALA A 44 14.02 2.33 -23.07
N ARG A 45 14.60 1.83 -21.97
CA ARG A 45 14.26 0.50 -21.46
C ARG A 45 12.75 0.41 -21.24
N PRO A 46 12.10 -0.70 -21.65
CA PRO A 46 10.68 -0.90 -21.40
C PRO A 46 10.37 -0.71 -19.92
N GLY A 47 9.39 0.12 -19.60
CA GLY A 47 9.07 0.52 -18.22
C GLY A 47 7.62 0.96 -18.07
N LEU A 48 7.19 1.06 -16.82
CA LEU A 48 5.90 1.68 -16.49
C LEU A 48 5.91 3.15 -16.91
N ALA A 49 4.76 3.67 -17.31
CA ALA A 49 4.59 5.11 -17.47
C ALA A 49 4.86 5.82 -16.14
N ASP A 50 5.46 7.02 -16.20
CA ASP A 50 5.75 7.82 -14.99
C ASP A 50 4.52 8.05 -14.13
N ALA A 51 3.35 8.23 -14.75
CA ALA A 51 2.07 8.33 -14.07
C ALA A 51 1.75 7.08 -13.23
N ALA A 52 1.88 5.88 -13.80
CA ALA A 52 1.62 4.63 -13.10
C ALA A 52 2.55 4.43 -11.89
N GLN A 53 3.84 4.82 -12.01
CA GLN A 53 4.77 4.78 -10.89
C GLN A 53 4.36 5.74 -9.77
N ARG A 54 3.99 6.99 -10.10
CA ARG A 54 3.52 7.98 -9.10
C ARG A 54 2.23 7.53 -8.42
N ASP A 55 1.29 7.01 -9.19
CA ASP A 55 -0.01 6.58 -8.70
C ASP A 55 0.13 5.38 -7.75
N TYR A 56 1.03 4.45 -8.05
CA TYR A 56 1.35 3.31 -7.17
C TYR A 56 1.80 3.78 -5.77
N PHE A 57 2.77 4.70 -5.71
CA PHE A 57 3.26 5.20 -4.41
C PHE A 57 2.20 6.01 -3.67
N THR A 58 1.42 6.83 -4.40
CA THR A 58 0.28 7.57 -3.83
C THR A 58 -0.75 6.63 -3.22
N LEU A 59 -1.08 5.53 -3.91
CA LEU A 59 -2.01 4.52 -3.41
C LEU A 59 -1.47 3.88 -2.13
N ARG A 60 -0.20 3.45 -2.13
CA ARG A 60 0.42 2.81 -0.98
C ARG A 60 0.50 3.77 0.22
N GLU A 61 0.75 5.06 0.02
CA GLU A 61 0.66 6.11 1.06
C GLU A 61 -0.74 6.23 1.68
N ARG A 62 -1.78 6.28 0.84
CA ARG A 62 -3.17 6.37 1.30
C ARG A 62 -3.59 5.15 2.11
N VAL A 63 -3.22 3.95 1.68
CA VAL A 63 -3.51 2.70 2.41
C VAL A 63 -2.91 2.74 3.82
N MET A 64 -1.63 3.11 3.95
CA MET A 64 -0.97 3.20 5.25
C MET A 64 -1.61 4.25 6.16
N THR A 65 -2.02 5.39 5.60
CA THR A 65 -2.70 6.44 6.33
C THR A 65 -4.06 5.96 6.84
N MET A 66 -4.86 5.35 5.97
CA MET A 66 -6.17 4.82 6.32
C MET A 66 -6.07 3.69 7.36
N GLN A 67 -5.02 2.87 7.29
CA GLN A 67 -4.77 1.85 8.31
C GLN A 67 -4.55 2.47 9.70
N LYS A 68 -3.70 3.50 9.82
CA LYS A 68 -3.49 4.20 11.11
C LYS A 68 -4.77 4.86 11.62
N GLN A 69 -5.55 5.46 10.73
CA GLN A 69 -6.85 6.04 11.10
C GLN A 69 -7.82 4.99 11.62
N LEU A 70 -7.87 3.82 10.96
CA LEU A 70 -8.71 2.70 11.39
C LEU A 70 -8.25 2.16 12.75
N GLU A 71 -6.94 1.97 12.96
CA GLU A 71 -6.37 1.55 14.23
C GLU A 71 -6.75 2.51 15.36
N GLY A 72 -6.60 3.83 15.14
CA GLY A 72 -7.00 4.86 16.10
C GLY A 72 -8.51 4.88 16.38
N ALA A 73 -9.35 4.71 15.35
CA ALA A 73 -10.80 4.63 15.52
C ALA A 73 -11.23 3.38 16.33
N GLN A 74 -10.59 2.24 16.07
CA GLN A 74 -10.83 1.01 16.84
C GLN A 74 -10.37 1.16 18.29
N GLU A 75 -9.22 1.77 18.52
CA GLU A 75 -8.71 2.06 19.87
C GLU A 75 -9.66 2.96 20.65
N TYR A 76 -10.15 4.03 20.03
CA TYR A 76 -11.14 4.92 20.62
C TYR A 76 -12.41 4.17 21.07
N ILE A 77 -12.97 3.33 20.20
CA ILE A 77 -14.16 2.53 20.52
C ILE A 77 -13.90 1.56 21.68
N ARG A 78 -12.73 0.88 21.70
CA ARG A 78 -12.37 -0.03 22.79
C ARG A 78 -12.27 0.72 24.12
N ASN A 79 -11.64 1.89 24.13
CA ASN A 79 -11.47 2.70 25.34
C ASN A 79 -12.82 3.18 25.89
N LEU A 80 -13.76 3.57 25.01
CA LEU A 80 -15.12 3.92 25.43
C LEU A 80 -15.85 2.74 26.10
N TYR A 81 -15.76 1.54 25.52
CA TYR A 81 -16.40 0.36 26.09
C TYR A 81 -15.82 -0.03 27.45
N ILE A 82 -14.48 -0.05 27.57
CA ILE A 82 -13.80 -0.40 28.82
C ILE A 82 -14.12 0.63 29.92
N THR A 83 -14.03 1.93 29.59
CA THR A 83 -14.32 3.00 30.56
C THR A 83 -15.79 3.02 30.96
N GLY A 84 -16.71 2.72 30.03
CA GLY A 84 -18.14 2.60 30.30
C GLY A 84 -18.52 1.42 31.19
N GLN A 85 -17.80 0.29 31.11
CA GLN A 85 -18.01 -0.89 31.98
C GLN A 85 -17.55 -0.67 33.43
N HIS A 86 -16.65 0.28 33.69
CA HIS A 86 -16.18 0.62 35.04
C HIS A 86 -17.11 1.61 35.79
N HIS A 87 -18.18 2.09 35.16
CA HIS A 87 -19.13 3.06 35.73
C HIS A 87 -20.48 2.42 36.08
N GLN A 88 -20.49 1.26 36.75
CA GLN A 88 -21.69 0.75 37.41
C GLN A 88 -21.78 1.41 38.80
N PRO A 89 -22.73 2.33 39.07
CA PRO A 89 -22.87 2.88 40.42
C PRO A 89 -23.32 1.76 41.37
N GLU A 90 -22.59 1.55 42.47
CA GLU A 90 -23.06 0.72 43.58
C GLU A 90 -24.43 1.26 44.02
N ALA A 91 -25.47 0.45 43.88
CA ALA A 91 -26.78 0.75 44.40
C ALA A 91 -26.67 0.84 45.92
N ASP A 92 -26.60 2.07 46.43
CA ASP A 92 -26.69 2.39 47.85
C ASP A 92 -27.98 1.78 48.41
N HIS A 93 -27.84 0.58 48.98
CA HIS A 93 -28.89 -0.07 49.74
C HIS A 93 -29.05 0.72 51.03
N GLY A 94 -29.92 1.74 50.97
CA GLY A 94 -30.39 2.50 52.12
C GLY A 94 -30.82 1.53 53.23
N LYS A 95 -29.99 1.46 54.28
CA LYS A 95 -30.34 0.81 55.54
C LYS A 95 -31.02 1.86 56.42
N ASN A 96 -32.26 1.55 56.78
CA ASN A 96 -33.02 1.96 57.97
C ASN A 96 -33.15 3.45 58.29
#